data_AF-K2C4H4-F1
#
_entry.id   AF-K2C4H4-F1
#
_cell.length_a   1.000
_cell.length_b   1.000
_cell.length_c   1.000
_cell.angle_alpha   90.00
_cell.angle_beta   90.00
_cell.angle_gamma   90.00
#
_symmetry.space_group_name_H-M   'P 1'
#
loop_
_entity.id
_entity.type
_entity.pdbx_description
1 polymer ?
#
loop_
_entity_poly.entity_id
_entity_poly.type
_entity_poly.pdbx_seq_one_letter_code
_entity_poly.pdbx_strand_id
1 'polypeptide(L)'
;MKRLRSVRLCILVVLAVFFSSMVSATGSFVATSEGIRYIIRDESGNITQTITPEFDATTGKYYVKGSQNRIITQTLTDEAAMANFKLVTPVDSSTSVSTTKDFMGNTTAVLKSLPNTDPRYQQLKTYIENNPGLRQAVSMQVQARNYKINQIQHDVTSGTKDSAFAEWLVNDLKKPVYLEVDDSGGVHHDARGFVLAEQGENGQVAYRDNSYVNRIVIPSNSEVFNGGMQDPSAASVIAHETGHMIMDQLYERNNYPATDYYGAHSKNTVSDEGFALSEGWAEAIEALSTKEYHDSASSWRIKTHKNIADNKYVFKNQGVTTGPNDGILKNGMEMMSTEGVNASLFYDVLENNRIQAPYSKICQVFENSKPQTYRDFVDAYIQKYPEDRSQMIKQFLENTKYATVDNSATTRYKDVHDAQQAWQNATDPSVKSQLKAEYDSKLTRYNDTNEALYKQAVVEGKVDGAIDGTRAFSDETASEFRSLKLSETLIKGQKALGQGFQNAASSIKQSFSVKNLAMTAGTSIAINLASQLMNG
;
A
#
# COMPACT_ATOMS: atom_id res chain seq x y z
N MET A 1 -38.33 65.98 -3.86
CA MET A 1 -38.04 64.76 -3.06
C MET A 1 -38.91 63.52 -3.39
N LYS A 2 -39.41 63.31 -4.62
CA LYS A 2 -40.12 62.06 -5.01
C LYS A 2 -39.45 61.24 -6.14
N ARG A 3 -38.49 61.80 -6.89
CA ARG A 3 -37.79 61.08 -7.99
C ARG A 3 -36.55 60.25 -7.55
N LEU A 4 -35.93 60.56 -6.42
CA LEU A 4 -34.71 59.87 -5.95
C LEU A 4 -34.97 58.52 -5.24
N ARG A 5 -36.20 58.26 -4.78
CA ARG A 5 -36.55 56.98 -4.14
C ARG A 5 -36.82 55.85 -5.14
N SER A 6 -37.29 56.17 -6.35
CA SER A 6 -37.60 55.17 -7.39
C SER A 6 -36.34 54.57 -8.04
N VAL A 7 -35.27 55.36 -8.21
CA VAL A 7 -33.99 54.88 -8.78
C VAL A 7 -33.26 53.95 -7.83
N ARG A 8 -33.25 54.23 -6.51
CA ARG A 8 -32.65 53.33 -5.51
C ARG A 8 -33.42 52.01 -5.39
N LEU A 9 -34.75 52.03 -5.55
CA LEU A 9 -35.56 50.82 -5.54
C LEU A 9 -35.33 49.98 -6.82
N CYS A 10 -35.22 50.61 -7.99
CA CYS A 10 -34.87 49.91 -9.24
C CYS A 10 -33.46 49.30 -9.19
N ILE A 11 -32.47 50.02 -8.66
CA ILE A 11 -31.10 49.50 -8.51
C ILE A 11 -31.05 48.34 -7.51
N LEU A 12 -31.79 48.43 -6.39
CA LEU A 12 -31.89 47.33 -5.42
C LEU A 12 -32.62 46.11 -5.98
N VAL A 13 -33.65 46.30 -6.81
CA VAL A 13 -34.36 45.18 -7.47
C VAL A 13 -33.50 44.56 -8.56
N VAL A 14 -32.77 45.35 -9.36
CA VAL A 14 -31.83 44.82 -10.36
C VAL A 14 -30.66 44.11 -9.70
N LEU A 15 -30.12 44.61 -8.58
CA LEU A 15 -29.11 43.91 -7.78
C LEU A 15 -29.67 42.65 -7.13
N ALA A 16 -30.90 42.66 -6.61
CA ALA A 16 -31.53 41.47 -6.04
C ALA A 16 -31.81 40.39 -7.11
N VAL A 17 -32.15 40.79 -8.34
CA VAL A 17 -32.31 39.88 -9.50
C VAL A 17 -30.94 39.38 -10.00
N PHE A 18 -29.89 40.20 -9.95
CA PHE A 18 -28.51 39.76 -10.26
C PHE A 18 -27.90 38.85 -9.19
N PHE A 19 -28.24 39.02 -7.92
CA PHE A 19 -27.79 38.14 -6.83
C PHE A 19 -28.62 36.86 -6.67
N SER A 20 -29.87 36.85 -7.17
CA SER A 20 -30.71 35.63 -7.20
C SER A 20 -30.52 34.77 -8.45
N SER A 21 -29.71 35.21 -9.42
CA SER A 21 -29.40 34.46 -10.65
C SER A 21 -27.97 33.90 -10.74
N MET A 22 -27.16 34.03 -9.68
CA MET A 22 -25.94 33.22 -9.56
C MET A 22 -26.28 31.85 -9.01
N VAL A 23 -26.96 31.07 -9.83
CA VAL A 23 -27.17 29.65 -9.58
C VAL A 23 -25.82 28.96 -9.75
N SER A 24 -25.29 28.47 -8.64
CA SER A 24 -24.03 27.74 -8.61
C SER A 24 -24.29 26.29 -9.01
N ALA A 25 -23.84 25.90 -10.20
CA ALA A 25 -23.70 24.50 -10.54
C ALA A 25 -22.82 23.84 -9.45
N THR A 26 -23.35 22.82 -8.79
CA THR A 26 -22.62 22.13 -7.72
C THR A 26 -21.82 21.00 -8.35
N GLY A 27 -20.50 21.11 -8.22
CA GLY A 27 -19.60 20.05 -8.66
C GLY A 27 -19.15 19.21 -7.47
N SER A 28 -19.27 17.90 -7.59
CA SER A 28 -18.84 16.94 -6.58
C SER A 28 -17.99 15.84 -7.21
N PHE A 29 -17.06 15.31 -6.44
CA PHE A 29 -16.34 14.12 -6.85
C PHE A 29 -17.18 12.88 -6.54
N VAL A 30 -17.23 11.96 -7.49
CA VAL A 30 -18.01 10.73 -7.44
C VAL A 30 -17.13 9.58 -7.94
N ALA A 31 -17.11 8.49 -7.17
CA ALA A 31 -16.53 7.25 -7.64
C ALA A 31 -17.49 6.60 -8.64
N THR A 32 -16.99 6.32 -9.84
CA THR A 32 -17.76 5.65 -10.90
C THR A 32 -17.06 4.34 -11.27
N SER A 33 -17.74 3.47 -12.02
CA SER A 33 -17.09 2.32 -12.65
C SER A 33 -15.90 2.74 -13.51
N GLU A 34 -15.86 3.98 -14.01
CA GLU A 34 -14.74 4.48 -14.81
C GLU A 34 -13.59 5.13 -14.03
N GLY A 35 -13.58 5.01 -12.70
CA GLY A 35 -12.68 5.71 -11.81
C GLY A 35 -13.34 6.94 -11.17
N ILE A 36 -12.54 7.77 -10.48
CA ILE A 36 -13.06 9.00 -9.85
C ILE A 36 -13.37 10.03 -10.93
N ARG A 37 -14.53 10.68 -10.81
CA ARG A 37 -14.99 11.76 -11.69
C ARG A 37 -15.40 12.97 -10.87
N TYR A 38 -15.13 14.17 -11.35
CA TYR A 38 -15.76 15.38 -10.86
C TYR A 38 -16.98 15.67 -11.74
N ILE A 39 -18.16 15.55 -11.15
CA ILE A 39 -19.44 15.65 -11.83
C ILE A 39 -20.06 17.00 -11.48
N ILE A 40 -20.38 17.79 -12.48
CA ILE A 40 -21.13 19.03 -12.35
C ILE A 40 -22.59 18.73 -12.68
N ARG A 41 -23.49 19.13 -11.77
CA ARG A 41 -24.93 18.95 -11.94
C ARG A 41 -25.65 20.29 -12.08
N ASP A 42 -26.72 20.30 -12.87
CA ASP A 42 -27.67 21.42 -12.91
C ASP A 42 -28.62 21.41 -11.70
N GLU A 43 -29.49 22.41 -11.65
CA GLU A 43 -30.52 22.57 -10.60
C GLU A 43 -31.53 21.43 -10.54
N SER A 44 -31.69 20.68 -11.63
CA SER A 44 -32.59 19.52 -11.70
C SER A 44 -31.88 18.22 -11.32
N GLY A 45 -30.58 18.28 -10.97
CA GLY A 45 -29.75 17.13 -10.61
C GLY A 45 -29.17 16.37 -11.81
N ASN A 46 -29.40 16.84 -13.03
CA ASN A 46 -28.87 16.20 -14.23
C ASN A 46 -27.38 16.50 -14.37
N ILE A 47 -26.63 15.52 -14.89
CA ILE A 47 -25.19 15.67 -15.12
C ILE A 47 -25.00 16.54 -16.37
N THR A 48 -24.36 17.69 -16.20
CA THR A 48 -24.05 18.61 -17.29
C THR A 48 -22.61 18.51 -17.76
N GLN A 49 -21.70 18.09 -16.86
CA GLN A 49 -20.29 17.88 -17.20
C GLN A 49 -19.67 16.81 -16.32
N THR A 50 -18.79 16.01 -16.92
CA THR A 50 -17.95 15.02 -16.23
C THR A 50 -16.50 15.32 -16.52
N ILE A 51 -15.68 15.48 -15.48
CA ILE A 51 -14.26 15.79 -15.60
C ILE A 51 -13.46 14.67 -14.94
N THR A 52 -12.44 14.16 -15.64
CA THR A 52 -11.46 13.26 -15.04
C THR A 52 -10.48 14.08 -14.20
N PRO A 53 -10.43 13.86 -12.88
CA PRO A 53 -9.52 14.58 -12.01
C PRO A 53 -8.07 14.10 -12.17
N GLU A 54 -7.14 15.01 -11.97
CA GLU A 54 -5.72 14.69 -11.82
C GLU A 54 -5.50 14.14 -10.39
N PHE A 55 -4.66 13.12 -10.26
CA PHE A 55 -4.30 12.51 -8.97
C PHE A 55 -2.87 12.88 -8.59
N ASP A 56 -2.70 13.45 -7.39
CA ASP A 56 -1.38 13.82 -6.85
C ASP A 56 -0.98 12.69 -5.93
N ALA A 57 -0.10 11.87 -6.46
CA ALA A 57 0.41 10.71 -5.77
C ALA A 57 1.23 11.06 -4.52
N THR A 58 1.64 12.33 -4.34
CA THR A 58 2.36 12.84 -3.17
C THR A 58 1.42 13.18 -2.02
N THR A 59 0.25 13.74 -2.31
CA THR A 59 -0.72 14.16 -1.28
C THR A 59 -1.89 13.20 -1.13
N GLY A 60 -2.06 12.25 -2.05
CA GLY A 60 -3.17 11.29 -2.08
C GLY A 60 -4.51 11.93 -2.44
N LYS A 61 -4.50 13.15 -2.99
CA LYS A 61 -5.70 13.92 -3.29
C LYS A 61 -5.99 13.93 -4.78
N TYR A 62 -7.28 13.94 -5.10
CA TYR A 62 -7.76 14.21 -6.46
C TYR A 62 -8.04 15.70 -6.60
N TYR A 63 -7.70 16.28 -7.75
CA TYR A 63 -7.96 17.68 -8.05
C TYR A 63 -8.46 17.93 -9.45
N VAL A 64 -9.24 19.00 -9.55
CA VAL A 64 -9.73 19.56 -10.81
C VAL A 64 -9.45 21.05 -10.82
N LYS A 65 -8.98 21.56 -11.97
CA LYS A 65 -8.89 23.00 -12.23
C LYS A 65 -10.27 23.53 -12.61
N GLY A 66 -10.84 24.38 -11.76
CA GLY A 66 -12.10 25.06 -12.06
C GLY A 66 -11.93 26.20 -13.08
N SER A 67 -13.06 26.75 -13.56
CA SER A 67 -13.14 27.84 -14.54
C SER A 67 -12.45 29.17 -14.13
N GLN A 68 -12.06 29.30 -12.87
CA GLN A 68 -11.31 30.43 -12.32
C GLN A 68 -9.89 30.07 -11.86
N ASN A 69 -9.31 28.97 -12.37
CA ASN A 69 -8.02 28.44 -11.92
C ASN A 69 -7.96 28.04 -10.43
N ARG A 70 -9.12 27.88 -9.78
CA ARG A 70 -9.21 27.36 -8.41
C ARG A 70 -9.00 25.84 -8.43
N ILE A 71 -8.11 25.36 -7.57
CA ILE A 71 -7.90 23.93 -7.34
C ILE A 71 -8.98 23.44 -6.38
N ILE A 72 -9.81 22.51 -6.82
CA ILE A 72 -10.79 21.82 -5.98
C ILE A 72 -10.16 20.47 -5.62
N THR A 73 -9.96 20.20 -4.33
CA THR A 73 -9.31 18.97 -3.86
C THR A 73 -10.31 18.09 -3.11
N GLN A 74 -10.30 16.78 -3.37
CA GLN A 74 -10.97 15.80 -2.52
C GLN A 74 -9.97 14.77 -1.99
N THR A 75 -10.03 14.52 -0.69
CA THR A 75 -9.63 13.26 -0.08
C THR A 75 -10.79 12.30 -0.31
N LEU A 76 -10.58 11.19 -1.04
CA LEU A 76 -11.64 10.16 -1.15
C LEU A 76 -12.08 9.78 0.25
N THR A 77 -13.36 9.45 0.42
CA THR A 77 -13.79 8.82 1.68
C THR A 77 -12.87 7.63 1.94
N ASP A 78 -12.39 7.50 3.17
CA ASP A 78 -11.47 6.44 3.59
C ASP A 78 -12.06 5.04 3.36
N GLU A 79 -13.34 4.95 3.01
CA GLU A 79 -14.14 3.75 2.87
C GLU A 79 -14.82 3.67 1.49
N ALA A 80 -14.78 2.50 0.87
CA ALA A 80 -15.48 2.17 -0.37
C ALA A 80 -16.99 2.01 -0.17
N ALA A 81 -17.81 2.52 -1.09
CA ALA A 81 -19.25 2.28 -1.14
C ALA A 81 -19.57 0.87 -1.68
N MET A 82 -20.76 0.35 -1.36
CA MET A 82 -21.26 -0.94 -1.91
C MET A 82 -21.25 -1.03 -3.43
N ALA A 83 -21.32 0.10 -4.14
CA ALA A 83 -21.23 0.15 -5.60
C ALA A 83 -19.88 -0.35 -6.16
N ASN A 84 -18.83 -0.43 -5.32
CA ASN A 84 -17.54 -1.00 -5.70
C ASN A 84 -17.51 -2.53 -5.64
N PHE A 85 -18.58 -3.17 -5.15
CA PHE A 85 -18.70 -4.62 -5.04
C PHE A 85 -19.74 -5.15 -6.03
N LYS A 86 -19.51 -6.36 -6.56
CA LYS A 86 -20.53 -7.13 -7.27
C LYS A 86 -20.57 -8.55 -6.71
N LEU A 87 -21.70 -8.90 -6.10
CA LEU A 87 -21.92 -10.24 -5.55
C LEU A 87 -22.34 -11.19 -6.66
N VAL A 88 -21.64 -12.31 -6.80
CA VAL A 88 -21.85 -13.30 -7.85
C VAL A 88 -21.91 -14.70 -7.25
N THR A 89 -22.44 -15.66 -8.00
CA THR A 89 -22.51 -17.06 -7.61
C THR A 89 -22.49 -17.92 -8.88
N PRO A 90 -22.05 -19.19 -8.83
CA PRO A 90 -22.14 -20.08 -9.97
C PRO A 90 -23.54 -20.15 -10.57
N VAL A 91 -23.62 -20.34 -11.89
CA VAL A 91 -24.91 -20.59 -12.54
C VAL A 91 -25.44 -21.99 -12.20
N ASP A 92 -26.76 -22.17 -12.15
CA ASP A 92 -27.36 -23.44 -11.74
C ASP A 92 -27.09 -24.51 -12.81
N SER A 93 -26.40 -25.59 -12.42
CA SER A 93 -25.92 -26.65 -13.33
C SER A 93 -27.03 -27.42 -14.04
N SER A 94 -28.28 -27.28 -13.63
CA SER A 94 -29.44 -27.98 -14.20
C SER A 94 -30.04 -27.31 -15.44
N THR A 95 -29.72 -26.03 -15.69
CA THR A 95 -30.37 -25.24 -16.78
C THR A 95 -29.41 -24.34 -17.55
N SER A 96 -28.11 -24.33 -17.22
CA SER A 96 -27.14 -23.40 -17.82
C SER A 96 -25.73 -23.98 -17.96
N VAL A 97 -24.95 -23.41 -18.88
CA VAL A 97 -23.55 -23.77 -19.12
C VAL A 97 -22.72 -23.30 -17.91
N SER A 98 -22.29 -24.23 -17.05
CA SER A 98 -21.56 -23.93 -15.80
C SER A 98 -20.08 -23.60 -16.00
N THR A 99 -19.51 -23.99 -17.15
CA THR A 99 -18.14 -23.65 -17.55
C THR A 99 -18.08 -23.35 -19.04
N THR A 100 -17.24 -22.42 -19.45
CA THR A 100 -17.04 -22.06 -20.85
C THR A 100 -15.55 -21.94 -21.18
N LYS A 101 -15.22 -21.62 -22.42
CA LYS A 101 -13.86 -21.23 -22.80
C LYS A 101 -13.71 -19.71 -22.72
N ASP A 102 -12.64 -19.24 -22.07
CA ASP A 102 -12.23 -17.85 -22.15
C ASP A 102 -11.71 -17.49 -23.55
N PHE A 103 -11.37 -16.22 -23.77
CA PHE A 103 -10.78 -15.74 -25.02
C PHE A 103 -9.47 -16.47 -25.40
N MET A 104 -8.76 -17.04 -24.43
CA MET A 104 -7.53 -17.81 -24.65
C MET A 104 -7.77 -19.33 -24.80
N GLY A 105 -9.01 -19.81 -24.71
CA GLY A 105 -9.36 -21.23 -24.79
C GLY A 105 -9.24 -22.02 -23.47
N ASN A 106 -8.96 -21.37 -22.34
CA ASN A 106 -8.96 -22.02 -21.03
C ASN A 106 -10.39 -22.26 -20.56
N THR A 107 -10.59 -23.37 -19.83
CA THR A 107 -11.89 -23.61 -19.17
C THR A 107 -12.04 -22.64 -18.01
N THR A 108 -13.12 -21.86 -17.99
CA THR A 108 -13.42 -20.87 -16.96
C THR A 108 -14.84 -21.02 -16.44
N ALA A 109 -15.06 -20.62 -15.18
CA ALA A 109 -16.36 -20.70 -14.53
C ALA A 109 -17.35 -19.69 -15.11
N VAL A 110 -18.62 -20.06 -15.21
CA VAL A 110 -19.71 -19.13 -15.55
C VAL A 110 -20.45 -18.75 -14.28
N LEU A 111 -20.44 -17.46 -13.95
CA LEU A 111 -21.09 -16.91 -12.78
C LEU A 111 -22.29 -16.05 -13.19
N LYS A 112 -23.28 -15.90 -12.31
CA LYS A 112 -24.38 -14.94 -12.43
C LYS A 112 -24.35 -13.97 -11.25
N SER A 113 -24.99 -12.82 -11.41
CA SER A 113 -25.24 -11.92 -10.27
C SER A 113 -26.03 -12.66 -9.20
N LEU A 114 -25.60 -12.55 -7.94
CA LEU A 114 -26.35 -13.06 -6.81
C LEU A 114 -27.64 -12.22 -6.65
N PRO A 115 -28.85 -12.81 -6.73
CA PRO A 115 -30.08 -12.03 -6.64
C PRO A 115 -30.20 -11.32 -5.29
N ASN A 116 -30.75 -10.10 -5.29
CA ASN A 116 -30.99 -9.35 -4.06
C ASN A 116 -32.03 -10.01 -3.13
N THR A 117 -32.82 -10.94 -3.65
CA THR A 117 -33.75 -11.81 -2.92
C THR A 117 -33.07 -13.00 -2.25
N ASP A 118 -31.82 -13.31 -2.59
CA ASP A 118 -31.04 -14.34 -1.90
C ASP A 118 -30.66 -13.83 -0.50
N PRO A 119 -30.96 -14.56 0.59
CA PRO A 119 -30.60 -14.14 1.95
C PRO A 119 -29.11 -13.84 2.12
N ARG A 120 -28.24 -14.56 1.40
CA ARG A 120 -26.79 -14.39 1.43
C ARG A 120 -26.36 -13.02 0.89
N TYR A 121 -27.11 -12.48 -0.09
CA TYR A 121 -26.87 -11.14 -0.61
C TYR A 121 -27.04 -10.08 0.48
N GLN A 122 -28.17 -10.12 1.20
CA GLN A 122 -28.46 -9.14 2.26
C GLN A 122 -27.46 -9.26 3.41
N GLN A 123 -27.07 -10.49 3.76
CA GLN A 123 -26.06 -10.73 4.77
C GLN A 123 -24.71 -10.15 4.40
N LEU A 124 -24.20 -10.45 3.19
CA LEU A 124 -22.93 -9.89 2.70
C LEU A 124 -22.97 -8.36 2.59
N LYS A 125 -24.05 -7.81 2.02
CA LYS A 125 -24.24 -6.36 1.94
C LYS A 125 -24.17 -5.71 3.32
N THR A 126 -24.94 -6.23 4.27
CA THR A 126 -24.95 -5.70 5.64
C THR A 126 -23.58 -5.84 6.30
N TYR A 127 -22.89 -6.96 6.06
CA TYR A 127 -21.56 -7.22 6.59
C TYR A 127 -20.53 -6.21 6.07
N ILE A 128 -20.51 -5.95 4.76
CA ILE A 128 -19.61 -4.97 4.14
C ILE A 128 -19.94 -3.54 4.60
N GLU A 129 -21.22 -3.16 4.62
CA GLU A 129 -21.65 -1.82 5.05
C GLU A 129 -21.26 -1.53 6.50
N ASN A 130 -21.31 -2.55 7.37
CA ASN A 130 -21.00 -2.42 8.79
C ASN A 130 -19.53 -2.66 9.14
N ASN A 131 -18.65 -2.91 8.17
CA ASN A 131 -17.22 -3.13 8.42
C ASN A 131 -16.35 -2.03 7.78
N PRO A 132 -16.06 -0.94 8.52
CA PRO A 132 -15.17 0.15 8.09
C PRO A 132 -13.82 -0.33 7.54
N GLY A 133 -13.18 -1.28 8.24
CA GLY A 133 -11.88 -1.82 7.86
C GLY A 133 -11.85 -2.49 6.50
N LEU A 134 -12.84 -3.34 6.21
CA LEU A 134 -12.99 -3.95 4.89
C LEU A 134 -13.24 -2.89 3.81
N ARG A 135 -14.09 -1.91 4.10
CA ARG A 135 -14.34 -0.81 3.16
C ARG A 135 -13.08 0.03 2.92
N GLN A 136 -12.21 0.16 3.92
CA GLN A 136 -10.90 0.79 3.77
C GLN A 136 -9.97 -0.03 2.87
N ALA A 137 -9.85 -1.34 3.08
CA ALA A 137 -9.05 -2.22 2.23
C ALA A 137 -9.50 -2.16 0.75
N VAL A 138 -10.81 -2.11 0.50
CA VAL A 138 -11.34 -1.95 -0.86
C VAL A 138 -11.11 -0.54 -1.41
N SER A 139 -11.14 0.50 -0.58
CA SER A 139 -10.76 1.85 -1.00
C SER A 139 -9.30 1.90 -1.46
N MET A 140 -8.41 1.22 -0.73
CA MET A 140 -7.01 1.03 -1.13
C MET A 140 -6.94 0.33 -2.51
N GLN A 141 -7.66 -0.78 -2.70
CA GLN A 141 -7.76 -1.45 -4.01
C GLN A 141 -8.22 -0.52 -5.14
N VAL A 142 -9.24 0.32 -4.90
CA VAL A 142 -9.71 1.30 -5.87
C VAL A 142 -8.60 2.31 -6.21
N GLN A 143 -7.85 2.77 -5.22
CA GLN A 143 -6.74 3.71 -5.42
C GLN A 143 -5.58 3.08 -6.21
N ALA A 144 -5.15 1.86 -5.90
CA ALA A 144 -4.11 1.16 -6.66
C ALA A 144 -4.50 0.99 -8.13
N ARG A 145 -5.75 0.59 -8.37
CA ARG A 145 -6.34 0.52 -9.71
C ARG A 145 -6.31 1.85 -10.45
N ASN A 146 -6.75 2.94 -9.82
CA ASN A 146 -6.77 4.25 -10.47
C ASN A 146 -5.36 4.72 -10.82
N TYR A 147 -4.39 4.42 -9.96
CA TYR A 147 -2.99 4.66 -10.26
C TYR A 147 -2.53 3.88 -11.51
N LYS A 148 -2.84 2.57 -11.60
CA LYS A 148 -2.55 1.74 -12.77
C LYS A 148 -3.18 2.30 -14.06
N ILE A 149 -4.46 2.70 -14.00
CA ILE A 149 -5.18 3.30 -15.12
C ILE A 149 -4.46 4.57 -15.61
N ASN A 150 -4.04 5.44 -14.69
CA ASN A 150 -3.32 6.66 -15.04
C ASN A 150 -1.95 6.35 -15.67
N GLN A 151 -1.24 5.33 -15.16
CA GLN A 151 0.03 4.90 -15.75
C GLN A 151 -0.17 4.37 -17.17
N ILE A 152 -1.21 3.57 -17.43
CA ILE A 152 -1.56 3.10 -18.77
C ILE A 152 -1.83 4.27 -19.72
N GLN A 153 -2.57 5.30 -19.28
CA GLN A 153 -2.83 6.49 -20.09
C GLN A 153 -1.56 7.28 -20.41
N HIS A 154 -0.64 7.38 -19.45
CA HIS A 154 0.68 7.97 -19.68
C HIS A 154 1.48 7.16 -20.71
N ASP A 155 1.45 5.83 -20.63
CA ASP A 155 2.16 4.96 -21.57
C ASP A 155 1.59 5.09 -23.00
N VAL A 156 0.27 5.23 -23.15
CA VAL A 156 -0.38 5.55 -24.43
C VAL A 156 0.08 6.91 -24.96
N THR A 157 0.07 7.94 -24.11
CA THR A 157 0.47 9.30 -24.50
C THR A 157 1.94 9.38 -24.90
N SER A 158 2.81 8.59 -24.26
CA SER A 158 4.24 8.49 -24.57
C SER A 158 4.55 7.53 -25.74
N GLY A 159 3.54 6.86 -26.30
CA GLY A 159 3.69 5.94 -27.42
C GLY A 159 4.35 4.61 -27.06
N THR A 160 4.43 4.26 -25.78
CA THR A 160 5.03 3.00 -25.29
C THR A 160 4.02 1.88 -25.12
N LYS A 161 2.72 2.17 -25.28
CA LYS A 161 1.62 1.20 -25.17
C LYS A 161 0.59 1.42 -26.27
N ASP A 162 0.13 0.31 -26.86
CA ASP A 162 -0.92 0.31 -27.88
C ASP A 162 -2.25 0.82 -27.30
N SER A 163 -2.94 1.71 -28.03
CA SER A 163 -4.14 2.37 -27.55
C SER A 163 -5.33 1.43 -27.40
N ALA A 164 -5.49 0.46 -28.30
CA ALA A 164 -6.62 -0.49 -28.23
C ALA A 164 -6.42 -1.48 -27.07
N PHE A 165 -5.19 -1.96 -26.88
CA PHE A 165 -4.84 -2.79 -25.73
C PHE A 165 -5.00 -2.02 -24.40
N ALA A 166 -4.57 -0.76 -24.35
CA ALA A 166 -4.74 0.10 -23.19
C ALA A 166 -6.21 0.35 -22.84
N GLU A 167 -7.06 0.60 -23.84
CA GLU A 167 -8.50 0.78 -23.63
C GLU A 167 -9.13 -0.49 -23.05
N TRP A 168 -8.79 -1.66 -23.58
CA TRP A 168 -9.24 -2.94 -23.05
C TRP A 168 -8.81 -3.15 -21.59
N LEU A 169 -7.53 -2.91 -21.27
CA LEU A 169 -7.00 -3.09 -19.91
C LEU A 169 -7.63 -2.11 -18.92
N VAL A 170 -7.83 -0.85 -19.33
CA VAL A 170 -8.54 0.14 -18.51
C VAL A 170 -9.98 -0.29 -18.25
N ASN A 171 -10.68 -0.82 -19.26
CA ASN A 171 -12.04 -1.34 -19.10
C ASN A 171 -12.09 -2.56 -18.19
N ASP A 172 -11.06 -3.40 -18.18
CA ASP A 172 -10.95 -4.53 -17.26
C ASP A 172 -10.71 -4.07 -15.81
N LEU A 173 -9.74 -3.19 -15.60
CA LEU A 173 -9.44 -2.61 -14.29
C LEU A 173 -10.65 -1.90 -13.68
N LYS A 174 -11.44 -1.18 -14.48
CA LYS A 174 -12.65 -0.46 -14.07
C LYS A 174 -13.75 -1.34 -13.46
N LYS A 175 -13.68 -2.67 -13.61
CA LYS A 175 -14.69 -3.58 -13.08
C LYS A 175 -14.70 -3.59 -11.54
N PRO A 176 -15.85 -3.86 -10.89
CA PRO A 176 -15.95 -3.89 -9.43
C PRO A 176 -15.14 -5.05 -8.82
N VAL A 177 -14.95 -5.02 -7.49
CA VAL A 177 -14.48 -6.19 -6.73
C VAL A 177 -15.59 -7.24 -6.73
N TYR A 178 -15.32 -8.41 -7.29
CA TYR A 178 -16.28 -9.50 -7.31
C TYR A 178 -16.13 -10.37 -6.06
N LEU A 179 -17.24 -10.58 -5.37
CA LEU A 179 -17.32 -11.55 -4.27
C LEU A 179 -18.20 -12.70 -4.75
N GLU A 180 -17.58 -13.85 -4.99
CA GLU A 180 -18.28 -15.07 -5.37
C GLU A 180 -18.76 -15.79 -4.11
N VAL A 181 -20.05 -16.14 -4.07
CA VAL A 181 -20.59 -17.05 -3.06
C VAL A 181 -20.56 -18.46 -3.64
N ASP A 182 -19.69 -19.30 -3.10
CA ASP A 182 -19.48 -20.70 -3.50
C ASP A 182 -19.93 -21.67 -2.39
N ASP A 183 -19.97 -22.97 -2.68
CA ASP A 183 -20.55 -23.98 -1.80
C ASP A 183 -19.55 -24.55 -0.76
N SER A 184 -18.24 -24.42 -0.95
CA SER A 184 -17.26 -25.01 -0.03
C SER A 184 -15.86 -24.37 -0.08
N GLY A 185 -15.02 -24.65 0.93
CA GLY A 185 -13.61 -24.23 0.97
C GLY A 185 -13.30 -23.17 2.04
N GLY A 186 -12.18 -22.46 1.86
CA GLY A 186 -11.82 -21.24 2.60
C GLY A 186 -12.04 -20.00 1.74
N VAL A 187 -12.13 -18.82 2.38
CA VAL A 187 -12.12 -17.55 1.65
C VAL A 187 -10.76 -17.40 0.97
N HIS A 188 -10.74 -17.12 -0.33
CA HIS A 188 -9.49 -16.99 -1.09
C HIS A 188 -9.64 -16.10 -2.31
N HIS A 189 -8.55 -15.47 -2.71
CA HIS A 189 -8.40 -14.75 -3.96
C HIS A 189 -8.25 -15.71 -5.15
N ASP A 190 -9.03 -15.50 -6.22
CA ASP A 190 -8.92 -16.23 -7.48
C ASP A 190 -8.66 -15.28 -8.66
N ALA A 191 -7.47 -15.38 -9.23
CA ALA A 191 -6.99 -14.61 -10.38
C ALA A 191 -7.23 -15.29 -11.74
N ARG A 192 -7.94 -16.43 -11.79
CA ARG A 192 -8.20 -17.17 -13.06
C ARG A 192 -9.30 -16.55 -13.91
N GLY A 193 -9.96 -15.50 -13.41
CA GLY A 193 -11.09 -14.87 -14.09
C GLY A 193 -12.30 -15.80 -14.23
N PHE A 194 -13.35 -15.27 -14.85
CA PHE A 194 -14.62 -15.97 -15.04
C PHE A 194 -15.39 -15.37 -16.21
N VAL A 195 -16.51 -15.98 -16.59
CA VAL A 195 -17.49 -15.38 -17.50
C VAL A 195 -18.74 -15.02 -16.70
N LEU A 196 -19.24 -13.81 -16.86
CA LEU A 196 -20.46 -13.36 -16.21
C LEU A 196 -21.66 -13.50 -17.15
N ALA A 197 -22.63 -14.32 -16.74
CA ALA A 197 -23.96 -14.38 -17.33
C ALA A 197 -24.82 -13.22 -16.81
N GLU A 198 -25.27 -12.36 -17.72
CA GLU A 198 -26.10 -11.20 -17.44
C GLU A 198 -27.42 -11.32 -18.20
N GLN A 199 -28.53 -11.30 -17.48
CA GLN A 199 -29.86 -11.33 -18.09
C GLN A 199 -30.27 -9.92 -18.51
N GLY A 200 -30.51 -9.72 -19.81
CA GLY A 200 -31.03 -8.49 -20.37
C GLY A 200 -32.53 -8.30 -20.07
N GLU A 201 -33.03 -7.07 -20.31
CA GLU A 201 -34.43 -6.69 -20.06
C GLU A 201 -35.46 -7.54 -20.85
N ASN A 202 -35.03 -8.10 -21.98
CA ASN A 202 -35.83 -8.99 -22.83
C ASN A 202 -35.75 -10.48 -22.40
N GLY A 203 -35.08 -10.79 -21.29
CA GLY A 203 -34.87 -12.14 -20.79
C GLY A 203 -33.75 -12.93 -21.46
N GLN A 204 -33.06 -12.37 -22.46
CA GLN A 204 -31.90 -13.00 -23.09
C GLN A 204 -30.68 -12.95 -22.16
N VAL A 205 -29.89 -14.02 -22.13
CA VAL A 205 -28.65 -14.07 -21.37
C VAL A 205 -27.48 -13.68 -22.27
N ALA A 206 -26.78 -12.61 -21.90
CA ALA A 206 -25.51 -12.23 -22.49
C ALA A 206 -24.37 -12.76 -21.61
N TYR A 207 -23.25 -13.11 -22.24
CA TYR A 207 -22.06 -13.58 -21.55
C TYR A 207 -20.96 -12.52 -21.69
N ARG A 208 -20.51 -11.98 -20.56
CA ARG A 208 -19.44 -10.98 -20.51
C ARG A 208 -18.14 -11.61 -20.04
N ASP A 209 -17.09 -11.39 -20.81
CA ASP A 209 -15.75 -11.87 -20.49
C ASP A 209 -15.13 -11.09 -19.30
N ASN A 210 -14.74 -11.83 -18.27
CA ASN A 210 -14.03 -11.36 -17.08
C ASN A 210 -12.79 -12.24 -16.82
N SER A 211 -12.14 -12.75 -17.86
CA SER A 211 -11.04 -13.72 -17.75
C SER A 211 -9.74 -13.16 -17.11
N TYR A 212 -9.65 -11.85 -16.90
CA TYR A 212 -8.54 -11.18 -16.23
C TYR A 212 -8.94 -10.51 -14.91
N VAL A 213 -10.19 -10.70 -14.51
CA VAL A 213 -10.76 -10.05 -13.34
C VAL A 213 -10.55 -10.92 -12.12
N ASN A 214 -9.88 -10.33 -11.13
CA ASN A 214 -9.71 -10.96 -9.83
C ASN A 214 -11.05 -10.98 -9.08
N ARG A 215 -11.29 -12.06 -8.35
CA ARG A 215 -12.43 -12.20 -7.45
C ARG A 215 -12.01 -12.80 -6.12
N ILE A 216 -12.83 -12.62 -5.11
CA ILE A 216 -12.69 -13.27 -3.82
C ILE A 216 -13.82 -14.28 -3.71
N VAL A 217 -13.47 -15.55 -3.53
CA VAL A 217 -14.42 -16.63 -3.32
C VAL A 217 -14.71 -16.72 -1.83
N ILE A 218 -16.00 -16.69 -1.47
CA ILE A 218 -16.52 -16.73 -0.12
C ILE A 218 -17.43 -17.97 0.00
N PRO A 219 -16.96 -19.03 0.64
CA PRO A 219 -17.76 -20.23 0.88
C PRO A 219 -19.02 -19.93 1.68
N SER A 220 -20.13 -20.57 1.34
CA SER A 220 -21.42 -20.44 2.02
C SER A 220 -21.38 -20.91 3.47
N ASN A 221 -20.43 -21.77 3.82
CA ASN A 221 -20.15 -22.23 5.18
C ASN A 221 -19.12 -21.36 5.93
N SER A 222 -18.64 -20.26 5.34
CA SER A 222 -17.65 -19.37 5.98
C SER A 222 -18.22 -18.62 7.18
N GLU A 223 -17.32 -18.06 7.99
CA GLU A 223 -17.65 -17.18 9.12
C GLU A 223 -18.43 -15.92 8.71
N VAL A 224 -18.39 -15.51 7.44
CA VAL A 224 -19.23 -14.41 6.92
C VAL A 224 -20.72 -14.74 7.09
N PHE A 225 -21.10 -16.00 6.86
CA PHE A 225 -22.48 -16.45 6.93
C PHE A 225 -22.85 -17.03 8.31
N ASN A 226 -21.88 -17.62 9.02
CA ASN A 226 -22.13 -18.38 10.25
C ASN A 226 -21.64 -17.70 11.55
N GLY A 227 -20.71 -16.74 11.47
CA GLY A 227 -20.01 -16.17 12.64
C GLY A 227 -20.71 -14.99 13.32
N GLY A 228 -21.79 -14.48 12.72
CA GLY A 228 -22.50 -13.30 13.20
C GLY A 228 -21.81 -11.99 12.81
N MET A 229 -22.59 -10.92 12.64
CA MET A 229 -22.10 -9.64 12.07
C MET A 229 -21.21 -8.80 13.02
N GLN A 230 -20.95 -9.28 14.23
CA GLN A 230 -20.16 -8.58 15.24
C GLN A 230 -18.69 -9.02 15.25
N ASP A 231 -18.35 -10.15 14.60
CA ASP A 231 -16.97 -10.62 14.50
C ASP A 231 -16.32 -10.09 13.21
N PRO A 232 -15.24 -9.28 13.29
CA PRO A 232 -14.52 -8.79 12.11
C PRO A 232 -13.66 -9.86 11.41
N SER A 233 -13.57 -11.09 11.95
CA SER A 233 -12.65 -12.12 11.44
C SER A 233 -12.88 -12.41 9.96
N ALA A 234 -14.13 -12.59 9.55
CA ALA A 234 -14.45 -12.88 8.16
C ALA A 234 -14.12 -11.71 7.21
N ALA A 235 -14.40 -10.48 7.66
CA ALA A 235 -14.05 -9.26 6.94
C ALA A 235 -12.53 -9.10 6.80
N SER A 236 -11.79 -9.49 7.83
CA SER A 236 -10.33 -9.44 7.83
C SER A 236 -9.73 -10.39 6.79
N VAL A 237 -10.31 -11.58 6.61
CA VAL A 237 -9.88 -12.49 5.52
C VAL A 237 -10.20 -11.88 4.15
N ILE A 238 -11.37 -11.28 3.95
CA ILE A 238 -11.67 -10.59 2.69
C ILE A 238 -10.69 -9.42 2.45
N ALA A 239 -10.27 -8.71 3.51
CA ALA A 239 -9.26 -7.65 3.41
C ALA A 239 -7.87 -8.19 3.05
N HIS A 240 -7.48 -9.35 3.60
CA HIS A 240 -6.28 -10.10 3.22
C HIS A 240 -6.29 -10.40 1.71
N GLU A 241 -7.36 -11.04 1.22
CA GLU A 241 -7.49 -11.38 -0.20
C GLU A 241 -7.53 -10.14 -1.10
N THR A 242 -8.07 -9.02 -0.60
CA THR A 242 -8.00 -7.72 -1.28
C THR A 242 -6.57 -7.20 -1.39
N GLY A 243 -5.71 -7.51 -0.42
CA GLY A 243 -4.26 -7.26 -0.48
C GLY A 243 -3.59 -7.96 -1.67
N HIS A 244 -3.89 -9.25 -1.89
CA HIS A 244 -3.43 -9.96 -3.09
C HIS A 244 -3.98 -9.34 -4.37
N MET A 245 -5.26 -8.94 -4.42
CA MET A 245 -5.82 -8.25 -5.58
C MET A 245 -5.07 -6.97 -5.93
N ILE A 246 -4.68 -6.17 -4.92
CA ILE A 246 -3.87 -4.95 -5.13
C ILE A 246 -2.53 -5.32 -5.77
N MET A 247 -1.86 -6.35 -5.24
CA MET A 247 -0.54 -6.75 -5.70
C MET A 247 -0.59 -7.30 -7.13
N ASP A 248 -1.53 -8.20 -7.42
CA ASP A 248 -1.76 -8.76 -8.76
C ASP A 248 -1.94 -7.68 -9.82
N GLN A 249 -2.71 -6.64 -9.51
CA GLN A 249 -3.01 -5.55 -10.43
C GLN A 249 -1.78 -4.68 -10.74
N LEU A 250 -0.92 -4.45 -9.75
CA LEU A 250 0.27 -3.60 -9.91
C LEU A 250 1.46 -4.38 -10.49
N TYR A 251 1.62 -5.64 -10.08
CA TYR A 251 2.70 -6.48 -10.58
C TYR A 251 2.43 -6.96 -12.00
N GLU A 252 1.15 -7.19 -12.35
CA GLU A 252 0.76 -8.03 -13.48
C GLU A 252 1.23 -9.48 -13.25
N ARG A 253 0.38 -10.45 -13.54
CA ARG A 253 0.55 -11.86 -13.14
C ARG A 253 1.94 -12.46 -13.41
N ASN A 254 2.59 -12.10 -14.51
CA ASN A 254 3.89 -12.65 -14.90
C ASN A 254 5.07 -12.14 -14.06
N ASN A 255 4.89 -11.07 -13.28
CA ASN A 255 5.96 -10.49 -12.48
C ASN A 255 5.75 -10.68 -10.98
N TYR A 256 4.66 -11.34 -10.58
CA TYR A 256 4.35 -11.61 -9.18
C TYR A 256 5.57 -12.23 -8.47
N PRO A 257 5.84 -11.90 -7.19
CA PRO A 257 7.00 -12.43 -6.48
C PRO A 257 7.14 -13.94 -6.63
N ALA A 258 8.28 -14.38 -7.16
CA ALA A 258 8.54 -15.80 -7.40
C ALA A 258 8.72 -16.55 -6.08
N THR A 259 8.11 -17.73 -5.97
CA THR A 259 8.19 -18.58 -4.78
C THR A 259 8.25 -20.06 -5.17
N ASP A 260 9.03 -20.82 -4.41
CA ASP A 260 9.10 -22.28 -4.46
C ASP A 260 8.48 -22.90 -3.18
N TYR A 261 7.73 -22.12 -2.39
CA TYR A 261 7.08 -22.58 -1.18
C TYR A 261 5.70 -23.17 -1.48
N TYR A 262 5.46 -24.42 -1.05
CA TYR A 262 4.21 -25.16 -1.27
C TYR A 262 3.58 -25.70 0.03
N GLY A 263 4.11 -25.29 1.19
CA GLY A 263 3.66 -25.77 2.49
C GLY A 263 2.42 -25.04 3.00
N ALA A 264 1.85 -25.52 4.11
CA ALA A 264 0.91 -24.72 4.88
C ALA A 264 1.63 -23.48 5.42
N HIS A 265 1.03 -22.30 5.33
CA HIS A 265 1.62 -21.07 5.84
C HIS A 265 0.85 -20.54 7.05
N SER A 266 1.53 -19.69 7.79
CA SER A 266 1.08 -19.03 9.00
C SER A 266 2.00 -17.84 9.20
N LYS A 267 1.51 -16.80 9.88
CA LYS A 267 2.24 -15.53 10.05
C LYS A 267 3.67 -15.69 10.60
N ASN A 268 3.96 -16.79 11.30
CA ASN A 268 5.27 -17.09 11.89
C ASN A 268 6.15 -18.05 11.07
N THR A 269 5.69 -18.51 9.92
CA THR A 269 6.37 -19.50 9.08
C THR A 269 7.56 -18.86 8.37
N VAL A 270 8.72 -19.52 8.44
CA VAL A 270 9.87 -19.17 7.61
C VAL A 270 9.72 -19.94 6.29
N SER A 271 9.46 -19.21 5.22
CA SER A 271 9.14 -19.70 3.87
C SER A 271 10.30 -19.37 2.90
N ASP A 272 10.04 -18.57 1.88
CA ASP A 272 11.04 -17.88 1.05
C ASP A 272 10.70 -16.38 0.96
N GLU A 273 11.63 -15.56 0.45
CA GLU A 273 11.45 -14.09 0.43
C GLU A 273 10.31 -13.62 -0.49
N GLY A 274 10.03 -14.33 -1.59
CA GLY A 274 8.97 -13.96 -2.52
C GLY A 274 7.59 -14.23 -1.94
N PHE A 275 7.41 -15.43 -1.36
CA PHE A 275 6.21 -15.80 -0.60
C PHE A 275 5.98 -14.84 0.57
N ALA A 276 7.02 -14.60 1.37
CA ALA A 276 6.93 -13.70 2.51
C ALA A 276 6.62 -12.26 2.10
N LEU A 277 7.05 -11.80 0.91
CA LEU A 277 6.71 -10.49 0.39
C LEU A 277 5.22 -10.40 0.03
N SER A 278 4.69 -11.39 -0.70
CA SER A 278 3.29 -11.38 -1.14
C SER A 278 2.31 -11.55 0.01
N GLU A 279 2.54 -12.54 0.88
CA GLU A 279 1.72 -12.77 2.06
C GLU A 279 1.88 -11.64 3.08
N GLY A 280 3.12 -11.16 3.29
CA GLY A 280 3.37 -10.05 4.22
C GLY A 280 2.63 -8.78 3.82
N TRP A 281 2.50 -8.50 2.52
CA TRP A 281 1.66 -7.40 2.03
C TRP A 281 0.18 -7.61 2.37
N ALA A 282 -0.38 -8.78 2.05
CA ALA A 282 -1.78 -9.09 2.32
C ALA A 282 -2.11 -9.05 3.83
N GLU A 283 -1.23 -9.61 4.65
CA GLU A 283 -1.32 -9.61 6.11
C GLU A 283 -1.24 -8.20 6.72
N ALA A 284 -0.46 -7.29 6.14
CA ALA A 284 -0.44 -5.89 6.58
C ALA A 284 -1.79 -5.18 6.31
N ILE A 285 -2.41 -5.44 5.16
CA ILE A 285 -3.73 -4.91 4.82
C ILE A 285 -4.80 -5.50 5.74
N GLU A 286 -4.74 -6.81 6.00
CA GLU A 286 -5.60 -7.49 6.97
C GLU A 286 -5.48 -6.86 8.37
N ALA A 287 -4.26 -6.66 8.86
CA ALA A 287 -4.01 -6.07 10.17
C ALA A 287 -4.48 -4.62 10.29
N LEU A 288 -4.35 -3.82 9.23
CA LEU A 288 -4.89 -2.44 9.16
C LEU A 288 -6.42 -2.44 9.24
N SER A 289 -7.08 -3.36 8.53
CA SER A 289 -8.54 -3.46 8.51
C SER A 289 -9.14 -3.76 9.89
N THR A 290 -8.40 -4.40 10.80
CA THR A 290 -8.91 -4.75 12.13
C THR A 290 -8.27 -3.95 13.26
N LYS A 291 -7.59 -2.85 12.97
CA LYS A 291 -6.77 -2.08 13.94
C LYS A 291 -7.52 -1.73 15.22
N GLU A 292 -8.77 -1.30 15.11
CA GLU A 292 -9.60 -0.89 16.26
C GLU A 292 -9.92 -2.04 17.24
N TYR A 293 -9.74 -3.29 16.80
CA TYR A 293 -10.04 -4.50 17.58
C TYR A 293 -8.80 -5.17 18.18
N HIS A 294 -7.58 -4.69 17.89
CA HIS A 294 -6.33 -5.35 18.30
C HIS A 294 -6.25 -5.62 19.82
N ASP A 295 -6.79 -4.72 20.64
CA ASP A 295 -6.74 -4.82 22.10
C ASP A 295 -8.01 -5.43 22.75
N SER A 296 -9.06 -5.69 21.97
CA SER A 296 -10.37 -6.10 22.49
C SER A 296 -10.94 -7.36 21.85
N ALA A 297 -10.29 -7.90 20.81
CA ALA A 297 -10.80 -9.05 20.08
C ALA A 297 -10.78 -10.34 20.91
N SER A 298 -11.83 -11.14 20.74
CA SER A 298 -11.92 -12.52 21.25
C SER A 298 -11.32 -13.53 20.27
N SER A 299 -11.47 -13.29 18.96
CA SER A 299 -10.95 -14.12 17.87
C SER A 299 -9.43 -14.24 17.91
N TRP A 300 -8.94 -15.46 17.72
CA TRP A 300 -7.50 -15.75 17.66
C TRP A 300 -6.84 -15.05 16.47
N ARG A 301 -7.53 -14.93 15.33
CA ARG A 301 -7.02 -14.29 14.10
C ARG A 301 -6.68 -12.83 14.39
N ILE A 302 -7.63 -12.06 14.91
CA ILE A 302 -7.44 -10.64 15.22
C ILE A 302 -6.40 -10.44 16.33
N LYS A 303 -6.33 -11.33 17.33
CA LYS A 303 -5.25 -11.30 18.33
C LYS A 303 -3.86 -11.41 17.71
N THR A 304 -3.71 -12.22 16.66
CA THR A 304 -2.43 -12.32 15.94
C THR A 304 -2.11 -11.07 15.10
N HIS A 305 -3.10 -10.26 14.70
CA HIS A 305 -2.85 -8.97 14.01
C HIS A 305 -2.18 -7.95 14.94
N LYS A 306 -2.47 -8.00 16.25
CA LYS A 306 -1.73 -7.19 17.23
C LYS A 306 -0.24 -7.53 17.22
N ASN A 307 0.14 -8.78 16.97
CA ASN A 307 1.55 -9.16 16.86
C ASN A 307 2.24 -8.58 15.62
N ILE A 308 1.48 -8.26 14.57
CA ILE A 308 1.98 -7.50 13.41
C ILE A 308 2.28 -6.06 13.85
N ALA A 309 1.32 -5.40 14.50
CA ALA A 309 1.46 -4.02 14.97
C ALA A 309 2.57 -3.85 16.04
N ASP A 310 2.68 -4.81 16.96
CA ASP A 310 3.70 -4.83 18.01
C ASP A 310 5.07 -5.37 17.51
N ASN A 311 5.16 -5.76 16.23
CA ASN A 311 6.34 -6.35 15.61
C ASN A 311 6.93 -7.53 16.42
N LYS A 312 6.09 -8.53 16.71
CA LYS A 312 6.50 -9.73 17.47
C LYS A 312 6.97 -10.88 16.59
N TYR A 313 6.72 -10.84 15.29
CA TYR A 313 7.13 -11.90 14.36
C TYR A 313 8.65 -11.97 14.15
N VAL A 314 9.41 -10.94 14.55
CA VAL A 314 10.88 -10.99 14.54
C VAL A 314 11.47 -11.93 15.60
N PHE A 315 10.69 -12.30 16.63
CA PHE A 315 11.11 -13.26 17.63
C PHE A 315 10.82 -14.70 17.19
N LYS A 316 11.62 -15.66 17.66
CA LYS A 316 11.37 -17.08 17.38
C LYS A 316 10.14 -17.61 18.13
N ASN A 317 9.84 -17.05 19.30
CA ASN A 317 8.82 -17.59 20.20
C ASN A 317 7.56 -16.71 20.39
N GLN A 318 7.50 -15.52 19.78
CA GLN A 318 6.40 -14.56 19.99
C GLN A 318 5.41 -14.41 18.83
N GLY A 319 5.59 -15.14 17.72
CA GLY A 319 4.64 -15.14 16.60
C GLY A 319 3.28 -15.82 16.88
N VAL A 320 2.94 -16.05 18.15
CA VAL A 320 1.72 -16.73 18.63
C VAL A 320 0.96 -15.86 19.63
N THR A 321 -0.27 -16.23 20.00
CA THR A 321 -1.16 -15.39 20.85
C THR A 321 -0.69 -15.19 22.29
N THR A 322 0.14 -16.10 22.82
CA THR A 322 0.58 -16.07 24.23
C THR A 322 1.99 -16.62 24.36
N GLY A 323 2.85 -15.93 25.10
CA GLY A 323 4.21 -16.40 25.42
C GLY A 323 5.11 -15.25 25.86
N PRO A 324 5.96 -15.44 26.89
CA PRO A 324 6.95 -14.44 27.27
C PRO A 324 7.96 -14.24 26.14
N ASN A 325 8.43 -13.01 25.95
CA ASN A 325 9.57 -12.76 25.07
C ASN A 325 10.81 -13.33 25.76
N ASP A 326 11.47 -14.31 25.15
CA ASP A 326 12.76 -14.82 25.65
C ASP A 326 13.95 -14.01 25.11
N GLY A 327 13.69 -13.01 24.26
CA GLY A 327 14.65 -12.15 23.62
C GLY A 327 15.33 -12.79 22.40
N ILE A 328 14.93 -14.00 21.99
CA ILE A 328 15.56 -14.71 20.88
C ILE A 328 14.94 -14.27 19.56
N LEU A 329 15.75 -13.55 18.76
CA LEU A 329 15.38 -13.08 17.43
C LEU A 329 15.61 -14.16 16.36
N LYS A 330 14.82 -14.09 15.29
CA LYS A 330 15.17 -14.65 13.98
C LYS A 330 16.43 -13.96 13.44
N ASN A 331 17.23 -14.65 12.64
CA ASN A 331 18.32 -13.98 11.89
C ASN A 331 17.77 -13.17 10.70
N GLY A 332 18.60 -12.36 10.05
CA GLY A 332 18.17 -11.50 8.94
C GLY A 332 17.47 -12.25 7.79
N MET A 333 17.99 -13.41 7.39
CA MET A 333 17.39 -14.22 6.33
C MET A 333 16.04 -14.83 6.76
N GLU A 334 15.98 -15.42 7.97
CA GLU A 334 14.75 -15.94 8.56
C GLU A 334 13.68 -14.83 8.66
N MET A 335 14.07 -13.61 9.03
CA MET A 335 13.19 -12.45 9.10
C MET A 335 12.61 -12.09 7.72
N MET A 336 13.44 -11.93 6.69
CA MET A 336 12.96 -11.54 5.35
C MET A 336 12.13 -12.63 4.66
N SER A 337 12.29 -13.88 5.09
CA SER A 337 11.51 -15.04 4.61
C SER A 337 10.28 -15.35 5.48
N THR A 338 9.91 -14.48 6.43
CA THR A 338 8.73 -14.66 7.30
C THR A 338 7.64 -13.66 6.95
N GLU A 339 6.45 -14.13 6.53
CA GLU A 339 5.33 -13.28 6.11
C GLU A 339 4.93 -12.26 7.20
N GLY A 340 4.85 -12.66 8.47
CA GLY A 340 4.48 -11.77 9.57
C GLY A 340 5.52 -10.69 9.87
N VAL A 341 6.79 -10.91 9.52
CA VAL A 341 7.83 -9.86 9.63
C VAL A 341 7.64 -8.84 8.52
N ASN A 342 7.47 -9.28 7.27
CA ASN A 342 7.20 -8.38 6.15
C ASN A 342 5.88 -7.62 6.35
N ALA A 343 4.87 -8.25 6.96
CA ALA A 343 3.64 -7.61 7.39
C ALA A 343 3.88 -6.49 8.41
N SER A 344 4.69 -6.75 9.45
CA SER A 344 5.06 -5.72 10.43
C SER A 344 5.78 -4.54 9.78
N LEU A 345 6.64 -4.80 8.81
CA LEU A 345 7.37 -3.77 8.07
C LEU A 345 6.44 -2.91 7.21
N PHE A 346 5.54 -3.50 6.43
CA PHE A 346 4.55 -2.74 5.67
C PHE A 346 3.58 -1.99 6.59
N TYR A 347 3.10 -2.62 7.66
CA TYR A 347 2.19 -2.02 8.63
C TYR A 347 2.80 -0.74 9.25
N ASP A 348 4.06 -0.80 9.71
CA ASP A 348 4.73 0.37 10.30
C ASP A 348 4.91 1.51 9.29
N VAL A 349 5.22 1.20 8.02
CA VAL A 349 5.32 2.22 6.96
C VAL A 349 3.96 2.88 6.70
N LEU A 350 2.88 2.11 6.71
CA LEU A 350 1.53 2.60 6.45
C LEU A 350 0.95 3.41 7.62
N GLU A 351 1.28 3.06 8.86
CA GLU A 351 0.62 3.60 10.06
C GLU A 351 1.40 4.72 10.77
N ASN A 352 2.74 4.70 10.79
CA ASN A 352 3.54 5.57 11.68
C ASN A 352 3.56 7.06 11.24
N ASN A 353 2.94 7.43 10.11
CA ASN A 353 2.82 8.80 9.58
C ASN A 353 4.16 9.56 9.37
N ARG A 354 5.31 8.90 9.53
CA ARG A 354 6.66 9.48 9.32
C ARG A 354 6.97 9.74 7.86
N ILE A 355 6.32 8.99 6.98
CA ILE A 355 6.41 9.10 5.53
C ILE A 355 5.07 9.64 5.02
N GLN A 356 5.11 10.65 4.15
CA GLN A 356 3.89 11.21 3.55
C GLN A 356 3.37 10.31 2.43
N ALA A 357 2.05 10.09 2.41
CA ALA A 357 1.34 9.26 1.44
C ALA A 357 1.99 7.87 1.22
N PRO A 358 2.24 7.09 2.29
CA PRO A 358 3.03 5.87 2.21
C PRO A 358 2.40 4.83 1.28
N TYR A 359 1.08 4.66 1.34
CA TYR A 359 0.35 3.72 0.50
C TYR A 359 0.51 4.01 -1.00
N SER A 360 0.35 5.28 -1.40
CA SER A 360 0.51 5.72 -2.79
C SER A 360 1.93 5.45 -3.30
N LYS A 361 2.94 5.67 -2.45
CA LYS A 361 4.35 5.41 -2.78
C LYS A 361 4.65 3.92 -2.90
N ILE A 362 4.07 3.08 -2.03
CA ILE A 362 4.17 1.62 -2.14
C ILE A 362 3.58 1.15 -3.48
N CYS A 363 2.37 1.59 -3.84
CA CYS A 363 1.74 1.21 -5.10
C CYS A 363 2.61 1.60 -6.31
N GLN A 364 3.22 2.78 -6.26
CA GLN A 364 4.14 3.24 -7.28
C GLN A 364 5.42 2.40 -7.37
N VAL A 365 5.96 1.89 -6.26
CA VAL A 365 7.13 0.99 -6.28
C VAL A 365 6.74 -0.37 -6.85
N PHE A 366 5.61 -0.93 -6.41
CA PHE A 366 5.08 -2.19 -6.95
C PHE A 366 4.88 -2.13 -8.46
N GLU A 367 4.21 -1.08 -8.97
CA GLU A 367 3.98 -0.91 -10.40
C GLU A 367 5.27 -0.75 -11.21
N ASN A 368 6.18 0.11 -10.73
CA ASN A 368 7.32 0.55 -11.56
C ASN A 368 8.53 -0.37 -11.46
N SER A 369 8.73 -1.01 -10.31
CA SER A 369 9.94 -1.79 -10.01
C SER A 369 9.65 -3.27 -9.81
N LYS A 370 8.41 -3.66 -9.46
CA LYS A 370 7.97 -5.05 -9.29
C LYS A 370 8.96 -5.89 -8.45
N PRO A 371 9.29 -5.43 -7.22
CA PRO A 371 10.33 -6.05 -6.41
C PRO A 371 10.02 -7.52 -6.10
N GLN A 372 11.03 -8.39 -6.11
CA GLN A 372 10.84 -9.82 -5.87
C GLN A 372 10.99 -10.18 -4.40
N THR A 373 11.70 -9.35 -3.63
CA THR A 373 11.89 -9.48 -2.19
C THR A 373 11.55 -8.17 -1.47
N TYR A 374 11.37 -8.21 -0.14
CA TYR A 374 11.20 -6.97 0.64
C TYR A 374 12.44 -6.07 0.55
N ARG A 375 13.63 -6.65 0.39
CA ARG A 375 14.88 -5.90 0.22
C ARG A 375 14.89 -5.14 -1.10
N ASP A 376 14.51 -5.79 -2.20
CA ASP A 376 14.32 -5.14 -3.50
C ASP A 376 13.30 -4.00 -3.40
N PHE A 377 12.24 -4.19 -2.61
CA PHE A 377 11.25 -3.15 -2.35
C PHE A 377 11.86 -1.94 -1.65
N VAL A 378 12.64 -2.13 -0.58
CA VAL A 378 13.33 -1.03 0.13
C VAL A 378 14.27 -0.29 -0.82
N ASP A 379 15.08 -1.02 -1.57
CA ASP A 379 16.04 -0.45 -2.52
C ASP A 379 15.35 0.38 -3.60
N ALA A 380 14.31 -0.18 -4.22
CA ALA A 380 13.49 0.53 -5.21
C ALA A 380 12.81 1.77 -4.59
N TYR A 381 12.33 1.66 -3.35
CA TYR A 381 11.67 2.75 -2.64
C TYR A 381 12.59 3.94 -2.42
N ILE A 382 13.79 3.71 -1.86
CA ILE A 382 14.72 4.80 -1.55
C ILE A 382 15.34 5.43 -2.79
N GLN A 383 15.43 4.69 -3.89
CA GLN A 383 15.84 5.23 -5.18
C GLN A 383 14.74 6.13 -5.77
N LYS A 384 13.47 5.72 -5.65
CA LYS A 384 12.32 6.47 -6.18
C LYS A 384 11.95 7.69 -5.34
N TYR A 385 12.07 7.58 -4.01
CA TYR A 385 11.75 8.62 -3.03
C TYR A 385 12.97 8.97 -2.17
N PRO A 386 14.00 9.62 -2.75
CA PRO A 386 15.21 9.97 -2.03
C PRO A 386 14.93 10.87 -0.82
N GLU A 387 13.83 11.62 -0.80
CA GLU A 387 13.42 12.44 0.34
C GLU A 387 13.07 11.63 1.60
N ASP A 388 12.70 10.35 1.44
CA ASP A 388 12.28 9.47 2.53
C ASP A 388 13.30 8.38 2.84
N ARG A 389 14.42 8.35 2.11
CA ARG A 389 15.51 7.37 2.25
C ARG A 389 15.88 7.12 3.71
N SER A 390 16.25 8.15 4.45
CA SER A 390 16.61 8.00 5.87
C SER A 390 15.49 7.40 6.72
N GLN A 391 14.23 7.79 6.48
CA GLN A 391 13.12 7.30 7.31
C GLN A 391 12.73 5.87 6.97
N MET A 392 12.70 5.51 5.68
CA MET A 392 12.43 4.15 5.22
C MET A 392 13.49 3.18 5.77
N ILE A 393 14.77 3.53 5.66
CA ILE A 393 15.88 2.73 6.19
C ILE A 393 15.79 2.63 7.70
N LYS A 394 15.53 3.74 8.40
CA LYS A 394 15.40 3.74 9.87
C LYS A 394 14.29 2.77 10.33
N GLN A 395 13.09 2.88 9.74
CA GLN A 395 11.97 2.00 10.07
C GLN A 395 12.32 0.54 9.82
N PHE A 396 12.93 0.23 8.66
CA PHE A 396 13.35 -1.13 8.35
C PHE A 396 14.34 -1.70 9.38
N LEU A 397 15.38 -0.94 9.74
CA LEU A 397 16.40 -1.39 10.69
C LEU A 397 15.90 -1.49 12.13
N GLU A 398 15.09 -0.53 12.59
CA GLU A 398 14.49 -0.56 13.93
C GLU A 398 13.53 -1.75 14.10
N ASN A 399 12.80 -2.10 13.04
CA ASN A 399 11.87 -3.22 13.05
C ASN A 399 12.58 -4.57 12.96
N THR A 400 13.64 -4.70 12.17
CA THR A 400 14.46 -5.93 12.06
C THR A 400 15.48 -6.07 13.19
N LYS A 401 15.50 -5.13 14.15
CA LYS A 401 16.51 -5.07 15.22
C LYS A 401 17.94 -5.13 14.67
N TYR A 402 18.16 -4.52 13.50
CA TYR A 402 19.43 -4.47 12.78
C TYR A 402 20.00 -5.84 12.35
N ALA A 403 19.24 -6.94 12.49
CA ALA A 403 19.70 -8.29 12.18
C ALA A 403 19.96 -8.55 10.69
N THR A 404 19.44 -7.68 9.82
CA THR A 404 19.62 -7.73 8.36
C THR A 404 20.93 -7.05 7.90
N VAL A 405 21.49 -6.15 8.71
CA VAL A 405 22.74 -5.44 8.40
C VAL A 405 23.92 -5.89 9.25
N ASP A 406 23.69 -6.54 10.40
CA ASP A 406 24.74 -7.09 11.24
C ASP A 406 24.35 -8.43 11.87
N ASN A 407 25.11 -9.48 11.56
CA ASN A 407 24.93 -10.85 12.08
C ASN A 407 25.03 -10.95 13.61
N SER A 408 25.73 -10.01 14.26
CA SER A 408 25.86 -9.97 15.72
C SER A 408 24.77 -9.16 16.43
N ALA A 409 23.84 -8.53 15.68
CA ALA A 409 22.75 -7.76 16.26
C ALA A 409 21.80 -8.61 17.11
N THR A 410 21.55 -9.87 16.72
CA THR A 410 20.69 -10.79 17.47
C THR A 410 21.26 -11.10 18.86
N THR A 411 22.57 -11.35 18.95
CA THR A 411 23.28 -11.54 20.23
C THR A 411 23.27 -10.28 21.08
N ARG A 412 23.58 -9.11 20.49
CA ARG A 412 23.55 -7.84 21.24
C ARG A 412 22.18 -7.51 21.79
N TYR A 413 21.12 -7.76 21.01
CA TYR A 413 19.75 -7.58 21.49
C TYR A 413 19.46 -8.50 22.67
N LYS A 414 19.85 -9.79 22.58
CA LYS A 414 19.68 -10.76 23.67
C LYS A 414 20.39 -10.33 24.95
N ASP A 415 21.60 -9.80 24.84
CA ASP A 415 22.38 -9.32 26.00
C ASP A 415 21.68 -8.15 26.72
N VAL A 416 21.09 -7.22 25.97
CA VAL A 416 20.31 -6.10 26.52
C VAL A 416 19.02 -6.61 27.15
N HIS A 417 18.31 -7.52 26.47
CA HIS A 417 17.10 -8.14 26.97
C HIS A 417 17.33 -8.87 28.30
N ASP A 418 18.37 -9.69 28.37
CA ASP A 418 18.68 -10.47 29.58
C ASP A 418 19.10 -9.56 30.75
N ALA A 419 19.86 -8.50 30.48
CA ALA A 419 20.21 -7.50 31.49
C ALA A 419 18.96 -6.75 32.00
N GLN A 420 18.02 -6.44 31.11
CA GLN A 420 16.74 -5.82 31.49
C GLN A 420 15.92 -6.75 32.39
N GLN A 421 15.77 -8.01 32.01
CA GLN A 421 15.04 -9.01 32.79
C GLN A 421 15.69 -9.23 34.16
N ALA A 422 17.02 -9.33 34.23
CA ALA A 422 17.74 -9.45 35.49
C ALA A 422 17.48 -8.26 36.41
N TRP A 423 17.57 -7.03 35.89
CA TRP A 423 17.27 -5.81 36.65
C TRP A 423 15.82 -5.75 37.13
N GLN A 424 14.85 -6.07 36.27
CA GLN A 424 13.43 -5.99 36.61
C GLN A 424 13.03 -7.03 37.67
N ASN A 425 13.63 -8.22 37.63
CA ASN A 425 13.34 -9.32 38.53
C ASN A 425 14.11 -9.25 39.87
N ALA A 426 15.08 -8.34 39.99
CA ALA A 426 15.81 -8.14 41.24
C ALA A 426 14.92 -7.50 42.33
N THR A 427 14.91 -8.14 43.51
CA THR A 427 14.15 -7.70 44.68
C THR A 427 15.00 -6.94 45.69
N ASP A 428 16.30 -7.26 45.81
CA ASP A 428 17.25 -6.54 46.66
C ASP A 428 17.60 -5.16 46.07
N PRO A 429 17.40 -4.04 46.80
CA PRO A 429 17.68 -2.69 46.30
C PRO A 429 19.13 -2.43 45.87
N SER A 430 20.11 -3.05 46.55
CA SER A 430 21.53 -2.87 46.24
C SER A 430 21.90 -3.61 44.94
N VAL A 431 21.44 -4.85 44.80
CA VAL A 431 21.62 -5.66 43.58
C VAL A 431 20.86 -5.03 42.42
N LYS A 432 19.64 -4.54 42.65
CA LYS A 432 18.82 -3.86 41.63
C LYS A 432 19.51 -2.62 41.08
N SER A 433 20.18 -1.84 41.93
CA SER A 433 20.93 -0.65 41.50
C SER A 433 22.14 -1.01 40.62
N GLN A 434 22.86 -2.09 40.96
CA GLN A 434 23.99 -2.59 40.16
C GLN A 434 23.52 -3.13 38.81
N LEU A 435 22.48 -3.97 38.78
CA LEU A 435 21.92 -4.52 37.55
C LEU A 435 21.32 -3.43 36.64
N LYS A 436 20.75 -2.36 37.23
CA LYS A 436 20.31 -1.20 36.44
C LYS A 436 21.50 -0.55 35.71
N ALA A 437 22.61 -0.34 36.41
CA ALA A 437 23.80 0.25 35.81
C ALA A 437 24.39 -0.63 34.69
N GLU A 438 24.36 -1.96 34.87
CA GLU A 438 24.76 -2.90 33.83
C GLU A 438 23.84 -2.82 32.60
N TYR A 439 22.52 -2.83 32.81
CA TYR A 439 21.52 -2.67 31.76
C TYR A 439 21.71 -1.34 31.01
N ASP A 440 21.83 -0.22 31.72
CA ASP A 440 22.02 1.10 31.11
C ASP A 440 23.31 1.16 30.25
N SER A 441 24.39 0.52 30.71
CA SER A 441 25.67 0.41 29.98
C SER A 441 25.52 -0.42 28.70
N LYS A 442 24.88 -1.59 28.78
CA LYS A 442 24.60 -2.44 27.61
C LYS A 442 23.68 -1.74 26.61
N LEU A 443 22.64 -1.08 27.09
CA LEU A 443 21.69 -0.32 26.27
C LEU A 443 22.38 0.84 25.55
N THR A 444 23.28 1.57 26.23
CA THR A 444 24.04 2.67 25.61
C THR A 444 24.90 2.15 24.46
N ARG A 445 25.67 1.09 24.68
CA ARG A 445 26.50 0.47 23.62
C ARG A 445 25.67 -0.05 22.45
N TYR A 446 24.52 -0.67 22.75
CA TYR A 446 23.57 -1.13 21.74
C TYR A 446 23.07 0.02 20.87
N ASN A 447 22.65 1.12 21.49
CA ASN A 447 22.17 2.32 20.78
C ASN A 447 23.27 2.98 19.95
N ASP A 448 24.48 3.13 20.49
CA ASP A 448 25.61 3.72 19.78
C ASP A 448 26.00 2.90 18.53
N THR A 449 26.03 1.57 18.68
CA THR A 449 26.30 0.65 17.56
C THR A 449 25.22 0.75 16.49
N ASN A 450 23.96 0.72 16.89
CA ASN A 450 22.83 0.81 15.96
C ASN A 450 22.78 2.17 15.23
N GLU A 451 23.10 3.27 15.91
CA GLU A 451 23.19 4.59 15.30
C GLU A 451 24.31 4.65 14.24
N ALA A 452 25.45 3.98 14.48
CA ALA A 452 26.52 3.86 13.49
C ALA A 452 26.08 3.03 12.27
N LEU A 453 25.47 1.86 12.49
CA LEU A 453 24.93 0.99 11.43
C LEU A 453 23.85 1.71 10.61
N TYR A 454 22.96 2.45 11.26
CA TYR A 454 21.93 3.24 10.60
C TYR A 454 22.53 4.30 9.66
N LYS A 455 23.50 5.09 10.14
CA LYS A 455 24.17 6.11 9.31
C LYS A 455 24.82 5.48 8.08
N GLN A 456 25.48 4.34 8.26
CA GLN A 456 26.11 3.61 7.19
C GLN A 456 25.09 3.10 6.17
N ALA A 457 24.04 2.42 6.62
CA ALA A 457 22.97 1.93 5.76
C ALA A 457 22.31 3.06 4.96
N VAL A 458 22.12 4.24 5.56
CA VAL A 458 21.62 5.42 4.85
C VAL A 458 22.59 5.90 3.77
N VAL A 459 23.88 5.97 4.07
CA VAL A 459 24.90 6.39 3.10
C VAL A 459 24.99 5.42 1.92
N GLU A 460 25.10 4.14 2.22
CA GLU A 460 25.24 3.09 1.21
C GLU A 460 23.93 2.84 0.45
N GLY A 461 22.79 3.04 1.12
CA GLY A 461 21.47 2.69 0.57
C GLY A 461 21.30 1.17 0.50
N LYS A 462 21.85 0.45 1.47
CA LYS A 462 21.80 -1.00 1.58
C LYS A 462 21.28 -1.40 2.95
N VAL A 463 20.46 -2.44 2.99
CA VAL A 463 19.79 -2.88 4.22
C VAL A 463 19.99 -4.37 4.54
N ASP A 464 20.89 -5.04 3.81
CA ASP A 464 21.02 -6.49 3.77
C ASP A 464 22.47 -7.00 3.87
N GLY A 465 23.37 -6.16 4.38
CA GLY A 465 24.80 -6.49 4.49
C GLY A 465 25.12 -7.77 5.27
N ALA A 466 24.25 -8.21 6.19
CA ALA A 466 24.42 -9.48 6.91
C ALA A 466 23.97 -10.70 6.10
N ILE A 467 23.07 -10.51 5.14
CA ILE A 467 22.49 -11.55 4.29
C ILE A 467 23.41 -11.83 3.09
N ASP A 468 23.94 -10.77 2.47
CA ASP A 468 24.77 -10.84 1.26
C ASP A 468 26.26 -11.13 1.54
N GLY A 469 26.65 -11.27 2.82
CA GLY A 469 27.99 -11.69 3.23
C GLY A 469 29.15 -10.77 2.80
N THR A 470 28.86 -9.55 2.33
CA THR A 470 29.87 -8.64 1.77
C THR A 470 29.85 -7.28 2.45
N ARG A 471 30.85 -7.03 3.31
CA ARG A 471 31.76 -5.85 3.33
C ARG A 471 32.16 -5.36 4.73
N ALA A 472 33.27 -4.62 4.74
CA ALA A 472 33.92 -3.98 5.86
C ALA A 472 33.65 -2.46 5.88
N PHE A 473 33.68 -1.89 7.09
CA PHE A 473 33.45 -0.50 7.46
C PHE A 473 34.33 0.53 6.71
N SER A 474 33.82 1.75 6.52
CA SER A 474 34.64 2.91 6.09
C SER A 474 34.41 4.15 6.98
N ASP A 475 35.49 4.89 7.25
CA ASP A 475 35.55 5.99 8.21
C ASP A 475 34.94 7.32 7.71
N GLU A 476 34.50 7.41 6.45
CA GLU A 476 33.98 8.65 5.83
C GLU A 476 32.46 8.86 6.01
N THR A 477 31.76 7.88 6.57
CA THR A 477 30.30 7.77 6.68
C THR A 477 29.61 9.00 7.30
N ALA A 478 30.19 9.61 8.33
CA ALA A 478 29.52 10.69 9.08
C ALA A 478 29.37 11.99 8.26
N SER A 479 30.33 12.29 7.38
CA SER A 479 30.27 13.48 6.53
C SER A 479 29.23 13.32 5.42
N GLU A 480 29.25 12.15 4.78
CA GLU A 480 28.32 11.79 3.70
C GLU A 480 26.88 11.73 4.20
N PHE A 481 26.66 11.16 5.39
CA PHE A 481 25.34 11.14 6.04
C PHE A 481 24.79 12.55 6.25
N ARG A 482 25.60 13.49 6.77
CA ARG A 482 25.17 14.89 6.95
C ARG A 482 24.81 15.54 5.62
N SER A 483 25.60 15.30 4.57
CA SER A 483 25.31 15.80 3.22
C SER A 483 23.99 15.24 2.68
N LEU A 484 23.73 13.95 2.86
CA LEU A 484 22.47 13.32 2.44
C LEU A 484 21.27 13.88 3.20
N LYS A 485 21.35 14.03 4.53
CA LYS A 485 20.28 14.63 5.34
C LYS A 485 19.95 16.06 4.93
N LEU A 486 20.97 16.85 4.58
CA LEU A 486 20.76 18.20 4.05
C LEU A 486 20.03 18.16 2.71
N SER A 487 20.44 17.26 1.80
CA SER A 487 19.78 17.07 0.51
C SER A 487 18.31 16.65 0.66
N GLU A 488 18.01 15.68 1.53
CA GLU A 488 16.63 15.27 1.82
C GLU A 488 15.78 16.45 2.31
N THR A 489 16.33 17.25 3.22
CA THR A 489 15.65 18.43 3.77
C THR A 489 15.37 19.47 2.69
N LEU A 490 16.35 19.70 1.79
CA LEU A 490 16.17 20.59 0.65
C LEU A 490 15.09 20.08 -0.31
N ILE A 491 15.09 18.80 -0.67
CA ILE A 491 14.07 18.20 -1.56
C ILE A 491 12.66 18.35 -0.94
N LYS A 492 12.52 18.10 0.37
CA LYS A 492 11.26 18.32 1.09
C LYS A 492 10.84 19.80 1.06
N GLY A 493 11.78 20.71 1.30
CA GLY A 493 11.56 22.16 1.24
C GLY A 493 11.16 22.65 -0.16
N GLN A 494 11.76 22.11 -1.23
CA GLN A 494 11.39 22.46 -2.61
C GLN A 494 9.95 22.08 -2.95
N LYS A 495 9.51 20.87 -2.55
CA LYS A 495 8.11 20.44 -2.73
C LYS A 495 7.13 21.34 -1.96
N ALA A 496 7.56 21.93 -0.85
CA ALA A 496 6.74 22.82 -0.04
C ALA A 496 6.69 24.30 -0.52
N LEU A 497 7.67 24.76 -1.31
CA LEU A 497 7.88 26.20 -1.56
C LEU A 497 7.74 26.67 -3.03
N GLY A 498 7.50 25.79 -3.98
CA GLY A 498 7.21 26.18 -5.38
C GLY A 498 8.39 26.82 -6.14
N GLN A 499 8.12 27.25 -7.38
CA GLN A 499 9.05 27.49 -8.51
C GLN A 499 10.38 28.24 -8.21
N GLY A 500 10.46 29.08 -7.17
CA GLY A 500 11.63 29.91 -6.86
C GLY A 500 12.89 29.15 -6.41
N PHE A 501 12.76 27.91 -5.96
CA PHE A 501 13.89 27.07 -5.50
C PHE A 501 14.45 26.12 -6.58
N GLN A 502 13.87 26.10 -7.79
CA GLN A 502 14.19 25.11 -8.83
C GLN A 502 15.63 25.21 -9.35
N ASN A 503 16.20 26.40 -9.39
CA ASN A 503 17.54 26.62 -9.96
C ASN A 503 18.68 26.14 -9.03
N ALA A 504 18.44 26.09 -7.71
CA ALA A 504 19.46 25.70 -6.73
C ALA A 504 19.60 24.17 -6.54
N ALA A 505 18.53 23.38 -6.72
CA ALA A 505 18.63 21.93 -6.60
C ALA A 505 18.87 21.19 -7.92
N SER A 506 18.60 21.83 -9.06
CA SER A 506 18.91 21.25 -10.38
C SER A 506 20.41 21.04 -10.56
N SER A 507 21.24 21.98 -10.07
CA SER A 507 22.71 21.87 -10.05
C SER A 507 23.19 20.75 -9.11
N ILE A 508 22.49 20.51 -8.02
CA ILE A 508 22.81 19.46 -7.04
C ILE A 508 22.43 18.08 -7.60
N LYS A 509 21.25 17.91 -8.23
CA LYS A 509 20.84 16.66 -8.90
C LYS A 509 21.84 16.19 -9.96
N GLN A 510 22.39 17.11 -10.76
CA GLN A 510 23.42 16.79 -11.76
C GLN A 510 24.72 16.27 -11.12
N SER A 511 25.15 16.83 -9.98
CA SER A 511 26.36 16.39 -9.30
C SER A 511 26.27 14.95 -8.75
N PHE A 512 25.07 14.49 -8.38
CA PHE A 512 24.85 13.14 -7.85
C PHE A 512 24.61 12.08 -8.94
N SER A 513 24.00 12.45 -10.08
CA SER A 513 23.93 11.57 -11.25
C SER A 513 25.32 11.19 -11.76
N VAL A 514 26.27 12.12 -11.73
CA VAL A 514 27.66 11.89 -12.13
C VAL A 514 28.40 10.97 -11.15
N LYS A 515 28.13 11.06 -9.83
CA LYS A 515 28.73 10.16 -8.83
C LYS A 515 28.18 8.72 -8.88
N ASN A 516 26.88 8.53 -9.13
CA ASN A 516 26.31 7.18 -9.29
C ASN A 516 26.71 6.52 -10.63
N LEU A 517 26.92 7.29 -11.69
CA LEU A 517 27.54 6.79 -12.92
C LEU A 517 29.02 6.41 -12.71
N ALA A 518 29.74 7.14 -11.86
CA ALA A 518 31.14 6.85 -11.56
C ALA A 518 31.36 5.54 -10.76
N MET A 519 30.37 5.07 -9.99
CA MET A 519 30.48 3.76 -9.29
C MET A 519 30.31 2.55 -10.22
N THR A 520 29.77 2.74 -11.42
CA THR A 520 29.50 1.63 -12.38
C THR A 520 30.54 1.56 -13.51
N ALA A 521 31.38 2.59 -13.68
CA ALA A 521 32.41 2.66 -14.73
C ALA A 521 33.81 2.82 -14.11
N GLY A 522 34.24 1.81 -13.37
CA GLY A 522 35.62 1.70 -12.92
C GLY A 522 36.59 1.55 -14.10
N THR A 523 37.57 2.44 -14.17
CA THR A 523 38.90 2.28 -14.81
C THR A 523 39.16 2.89 -16.20
N SER A 524 38.24 3.59 -16.88
CA SER A 524 38.55 4.19 -18.21
C SER A 524 38.39 5.71 -18.35
N ILE A 525 37.79 6.40 -17.37
CA ILE A 525 37.52 7.85 -17.47
C ILE A 525 38.62 8.73 -16.83
N ALA A 526 39.44 8.17 -15.92
CA ALA A 526 40.49 8.92 -15.23
C ALA A 526 41.62 9.42 -16.15
N ILE A 527 41.80 8.84 -17.34
CA ILE A 527 42.85 9.24 -18.30
C ILE A 527 42.39 10.38 -19.21
N ASN A 528 41.09 10.49 -19.52
CA ASN A 528 40.59 11.55 -20.42
C ASN A 528 40.36 12.88 -19.71
N LEU A 529 39.99 12.87 -18.42
CA LEU A 529 39.77 14.10 -17.65
C LEU A 529 41.10 14.82 -17.30
N ALA A 530 42.17 14.05 -17.08
CA ALA A 530 43.52 14.60 -16.88
C ALA A 530 44.10 15.21 -18.17
N SER A 531 43.76 14.67 -19.36
CA SER A 531 44.21 15.20 -20.65
C SER A 531 43.49 16.50 -21.04
N GLN A 532 42.27 16.75 -20.57
CA GLN A 532 41.51 17.96 -20.91
C GLN A 532 41.78 19.13 -19.96
N LEU A 533 42.19 18.86 -18.72
CA LEU A 533 42.61 19.90 -17.76
C LEU A 533 44.05 20.40 -17.97
N MET A 534 44.83 19.74 -18.83
CA MET A 534 46.21 20.17 -19.16
C MET A 534 46.32 21.02 -20.43
N ASN A 535 45.24 21.21 -21.21
CA ASN A 535 45.28 21.93 -22.50
C ASN A 535 44.15 22.97 -22.68
N GLY A 536 43.62 23.55 -21.60
CA GLY A 536 42.59 24.59 -21.66
C GLY A 536 42.70 25.58 -20.53
#